data_AF-A0A915I844-F1
#
_entry.id   AF-A0A915I844-F1
#
_cell.length_a   1.000
_cell.length_b   1.000
_cell.length_c   1.000
_cell.angle_alpha   90.00
_cell.angle_beta   90.00
_cell.angle_gamma   90.00
#
_symmetry.space_group_name_H-M   'P 1'
#
loop_
_entity.id
_entity.type
_entity.pdbx_description
1 polymer ?
#
loop_
_entity_poly.entity_id
_entity_poly.type
_entity_poly.pdbx_seq_one_letter_code
_entity_poly.pdbx_strand_id
1 'polypeptide(L)'
;MNFDYLLIHYIGEFGTYQIIYFILVTIPTIFPALHSLSWTFTGASIPYRCLVIGETDTAEYPFEPKSREYGLWLRNVHHENDTPNDTRQSYTIKKIINTCARLDNFSITQQIIPSSLNEDVIEPCLDGYKWDTSEIKNTAIKRWEFVCNRQLLKAFVQSVYYIGQFFGSFIFGIFGDKFGRKRIFFLAIAIEILCGTAMAYIPWWPLFALFRFGLGFAHPGIFVTAVVIGELWNSLDQNIESCPA
;
A
#
# COMPACT_ATOMS: atom_id res chain seq x y z
N MET A 1 16.41 -41.56 5.44
CA MET A 1 17.23 -41.33 4.24
C MET A 1 17.81 -39.93 4.36
N ASN A 2 19.13 -39.78 4.33
CA ASN A 2 19.80 -38.50 4.54
C ASN A 2 19.80 -37.70 3.22
N PHE A 3 19.09 -36.57 3.19
CA PHE A 3 19.02 -35.69 2.02
C PHE A 3 20.40 -35.22 1.55
N ASP A 4 21.33 -35.03 2.49
CA ASP A 4 22.70 -34.59 2.19
C ASP A 4 23.47 -35.59 1.32
N TYR A 5 23.22 -36.89 1.49
CA TYR A 5 23.87 -37.93 0.67
C TYR A 5 23.37 -37.91 -0.78
N LEU A 6 22.09 -37.61 -0.99
CA LEU A 6 21.53 -37.47 -2.35
C LEU A 6 22.06 -36.20 -3.05
N LEU A 7 22.18 -35.09 -2.33
CA LEU A 7 22.72 -33.84 -2.85
C LEU A 7 24.18 -33.99 -3.28
N ILE A 8 25.03 -34.56 -2.42
CA ILE A 8 26.46 -34.68 -2.68
C ILE A 8 26.73 -35.71 -3.80
N HIS A 9 25.98 -36.81 -3.84
CA HIS A 9 26.33 -37.94 -4.69
C HIS A 9 25.65 -37.94 -6.07
N TYR A 10 24.50 -37.25 -6.22
CA TYR A 10 23.77 -37.16 -7.49
C TYR A 10 23.66 -35.74 -8.06
N ILE A 11 23.76 -34.68 -7.24
CA ILE A 11 23.55 -33.30 -7.70
C ILE A 11 24.87 -32.55 -7.95
N GLY A 12 25.96 -32.94 -7.29
CA GLY A 12 27.27 -32.28 -7.42
C GLY A 12 27.34 -30.91 -6.73
N GLU A 13 28.53 -30.32 -6.65
CA GLU A 13 28.72 -28.94 -6.17
C GLU A 13 28.36 -27.93 -7.28
N PHE A 14 27.67 -26.84 -6.93
CA PHE A 14 27.30 -25.80 -7.88
C PHE A 14 28.53 -25.16 -8.53
N GLY A 15 28.60 -25.20 -9.86
CA GLY A 15 29.65 -24.53 -10.62
C GLY A 15 29.57 -23.00 -10.53
N THR A 16 30.71 -22.31 -10.66
CA THR A 16 30.76 -20.83 -10.56
C THR A 16 29.86 -20.14 -11.60
N TYR A 17 29.75 -20.72 -12.79
CA TYR A 17 28.87 -20.23 -13.85
C TYR A 17 27.39 -20.36 -13.51
N GLN A 18 26.98 -21.46 -12.87
CA GLN A 18 25.60 -21.67 -12.42
C GLN A 18 25.21 -20.64 -11.35
N ILE A 19 26.12 -20.36 -10.41
CA ILE A 19 25.91 -19.33 -9.37
C ILE A 19 25.73 -17.94 -10.00
N ILE A 20 26.59 -17.57 -10.96
CA ILE A 20 26.49 -16.26 -11.64
C ILE A 20 25.15 -16.13 -12.38
N TYR A 21 24.73 -17.16 -13.13
CA TYR A 21 23.46 -17.14 -13.84
C TYR A 21 22.25 -17.09 -12.92
N PHE A 22 22.27 -17.86 -11.83
CA PHE A 22 21.21 -17.84 -10.82
C PHE A 22 21.06 -16.45 -10.19
N ILE A 23 22.17 -15.81 -9.83
CA ILE A 23 22.16 -14.43 -9.32
C ILE A 23 21.58 -13.48 -10.38
N LEU A 24 22.00 -13.60 -11.64
CA LEU A 24 21.56 -12.72 -12.73
C LEU A 24 20.05 -12.83 -13.00
N VAL A 25 19.49 -14.03 -12.91
CA VAL A 25 18.03 -14.28 -13.06
C VAL A 25 17.26 -13.81 -11.82
N THR A 26 17.85 -13.89 -10.63
CA THR A 26 17.20 -13.49 -9.38
C THR A 26 17.14 -11.98 -9.21
N ILE A 27 18.13 -11.22 -9.70
CA ILE A 27 18.15 -9.75 -9.57
C ILE A 27 16.84 -9.09 -10.07
N PRO A 28 16.32 -9.39 -11.27
CA PRO A 28 15.05 -8.85 -11.73
C PRO A 28 13.84 -9.21 -10.85
N THR A 29 13.85 -10.37 -10.18
CA THR A 29 12.71 -10.82 -9.35
C THR A 29 12.54 -9.99 -8.07
N ILE A 30 13.56 -9.25 -7.66
CA ILE A 30 13.52 -8.38 -6.48
C ILE A 30 12.58 -7.19 -6.74
N PHE A 31 12.55 -6.66 -7.97
CA PHE A 31 11.74 -5.47 -8.30
C PHE A 31 10.23 -5.71 -8.13
N PRO A 32 9.64 -6.80 -8.63
CA PRO A 32 8.23 -7.09 -8.37
C PRO A 32 7.90 -7.25 -6.89
N ALA A 33 8.80 -7.88 -6.12
CA ALA A 33 8.64 -8.02 -4.68
C ALA A 33 8.63 -6.64 -3.98
N LEU A 34 9.55 -5.75 -4.36
CA LEU A 34 9.59 -4.37 -3.88
C LEU A 34 8.31 -3.61 -4.27
N HIS A 35 7.80 -3.77 -5.49
CA HIS A 35 6.55 -3.14 -5.95
C HIS A 35 5.30 -3.67 -5.21
N SER A 36 5.30 -4.95 -4.83
CA SER A 36 4.28 -5.55 -3.99
C SER A 36 4.28 -4.91 -2.60
N LEU A 37 5.46 -4.82 -1.96
CA LEU A 37 5.65 -4.23 -0.63
C LEU A 37 5.44 -2.71 -0.60
N SER A 38 5.75 -2.02 -1.71
CA SER A 38 5.66 -0.57 -1.83
C SER A 38 4.29 -0.03 -1.43
N TRP A 39 3.20 -0.76 -1.73
CA TRP A 39 1.85 -0.35 -1.37
C TRP A 39 1.61 -0.25 0.13
N THR A 40 2.27 -1.07 0.94
CA THR A 40 2.17 -0.98 2.40
C THR A 40 2.66 0.38 2.90
N PHE A 41 3.69 0.94 2.27
CA PHE A 41 4.26 2.25 2.62
C PHE A 41 3.50 3.40 1.96
N THR A 42 3.23 3.34 0.66
CA THR A 42 2.50 4.41 -0.04
C THR A 42 1.04 4.49 0.40
N GLY A 43 0.45 3.35 0.77
CA GLY A 43 -0.90 3.23 1.30
C GLY A 43 -0.97 3.30 2.83
N ALA A 44 0.05 3.79 3.52
CA ALA A 44 0.01 3.97 4.97
C ALA A 44 -1.06 5.00 5.35
N SER A 45 -1.90 4.67 6.33
CA SER A 45 -2.87 5.59 6.91
C SER A 45 -2.17 6.54 7.86
N ILE A 46 -2.22 7.82 7.56
CA ILE A 46 -1.70 8.88 8.40
C ILE A 46 -2.84 9.38 9.30
N PRO A 47 -2.60 9.78 10.55
CA PRO A 47 -3.60 10.49 11.35
C PRO A 47 -4.07 11.77 10.66
N TYR A 48 -5.38 12.00 10.66
CA TYR A 48 -5.98 13.19 10.07
C TYR A 48 -7.13 13.67 10.93
N ARG A 49 -7.41 14.96 10.83
CA ARG A 49 -8.56 15.63 11.42
C ARG A 49 -9.31 16.40 10.35
N CYS A 50 -10.58 16.70 10.60
CA CYS A 50 -11.32 17.59 9.73
C CYS A 50 -10.94 19.06 9.97
N LEU A 51 -11.00 19.86 8.92
CA LEU A 51 -10.87 21.31 9.03
C LEU A 51 -12.15 21.90 9.64
N VAL A 52 -11.95 22.79 10.61
CA VAL A 52 -13.04 23.54 11.25
C VAL A 52 -13.45 24.71 10.36
N ILE A 53 -14.71 25.12 10.43
CA ILE A 53 -15.24 26.25 9.66
C ILE A 53 -14.41 27.51 9.97
N GLY A 54 -13.76 28.06 8.94
CA GLY A 54 -12.89 29.24 9.02
C GLY A 54 -11.39 28.93 9.16
N GLU A 55 -10.98 27.65 9.27
CA GLU A 55 -9.57 27.28 9.10
C GLU A 55 -9.17 27.26 7.62
N THR A 56 -7.91 27.60 7.35
CA THR A 56 -7.29 27.47 6.02
C THR A 56 -6.29 26.31 6.03
N ASP A 57 -5.79 25.91 4.86
CA ASP A 57 -4.80 24.82 4.70
C ASP A 57 -3.51 25.00 5.53
N THR A 58 -3.25 26.22 5.99
CA THR A 58 -2.14 26.62 6.87
C THR A 58 -2.31 26.21 8.34
N ALA A 59 -3.46 25.66 8.72
CA ALA A 59 -3.72 25.22 10.09
C ALA A 59 -2.68 24.19 10.56
N GLU A 60 -2.30 24.21 11.84
CA GLU A 60 -1.30 23.29 12.37
C GLU A 60 -1.92 21.94 12.77
N TYR A 61 -1.07 20.90 12.84
CA TYR A 61 -1.41 19.60 13.40
C TYR A 61 -0.38 19.26 14.50
N PRO A 62 -0.80 18.84 15.71
CA PRO A 62 -2.19 18.72 16.18
C PRO A 62 -2.89 20.09 16.21
N PHE A 63 -4.21 20.12 16.38
CA PHE A 63 -4.93 21.40 16.47
C PHE A 63 -4.40 22.19 17.67
N GLU A 64 -3.62 23.23 17.40
CA GLU A 64 -3.16 24.17 18.42
C GLU A 64 -4.05 25.41 18.44
N PRO A 65 -4.78 25.64 19.54
CA PRO A 65 -5.65 26.80 19.66
C PRO A 65 -4.81 28.08 19.75
N LYS A 66 -4.96 28.97 18.76
CA LYS A 66 -4.25 30.28 18.73
C LYS A 66 -4.60 31.21 19.89
N SER A 67 -5.66 30.93 20.67
CA SER A 67 -6.04 31.70 21.86
C SER A 67 -6.17 30.80 23.09
N ARG A 68 -5.85 31.37 24.26
CA ARG A 68 -5.98 30.70 25.57
C ARG A 68 -7.43 30.29 25.87
N GLU A 69 -8.43 31.01 25.35
CA GLU A 69 -9.85 30.66 25.44
C GLU A 69 -10.20 29.40 24.63
N TYR A 70 -9.68 29.28 23.39
CA TYR A 70 -9.93 28.10 22.55
C TYR A 70 -9.23 26.85 23.11
N GLY A 71 -8.09 27.01 23.77
CA GLY A 71 -7.39 25.91 24.44
C GLY A 71 -7.99 25.48 25.78
N LEU A 72 -8.64 26.40 26.50
CA LEU A 72 -9.46 26.06 27.67
C LEU A 72 -10.64 25.16 27.28
N TRP A 73 -11.28 25.42 26.14
CA TRP A 73 -12.36 24.59 25.60
C TRP A 73 -11.92 23.15 25.29
N LEU A 74 -10.78 22.95 24.62
CA LEU A 74 -10.21 21.62 24.35
C LEU A 74 -9.74 20.90 25.62
N ARG A 75 -9.27 21.65 26.61
CA ARG A 75 -8.86 21.13 27.92
C ARG A 75 -10.07 20.72 28.78
N ASN A 76 -11.20 21.41 28.66
CA ASN A 76 -12.45 21.07 29.31
C ASN A 76 -13.10 19.82 28.68
N VAL A 77 -12.92 19.57 27.37
CA VAL A 77 -13.21 18.25 26.76
C VAL A 77 -12.32 17.14 27.35
N HIS A 78 -11.14 17.49 27.86
CA HIS A 78 -10.22 16.57 28.53
C HIS A 78 -10.48 16.40 30.03
N HIS A 79 -11.39 17.19 30.61
CA HIS A 79 -11.59 17.20 32.05
C HIS A 79 -13.03 17.57 32.39
N GLU A 80 -13.93 16.61 32.21
CA GLU A 80 -15.10 16.53 33.08
C GLU A 80 -14.97 15.24 33.89
N ASN A 81 -14.86 15.44 35.20
CA ASN A 81 -14.23 14.56 36.16
C ASN A 81 -14.72 13.10 36.13
N ASP A 82 -13.79 12.20 36.40
CA ASP A 82 -14.08 10.87 36.94
C ASP A 82 -15.10 10.98 38.09
N THR A 83 -16.35 10.63 37.79
CA THR A 83 -17.17 9.77 38.64
C THR A 83 -17.98 8.81 37.74
N PRO A 84 -18.22 7.57 38.20
CA PRO A 84 -18.42 6.44 37.32
C PRO A 84 -19.89 6.30 36.96
N ASN A 85 -20.27 6.57 35.71
CA ASN A 85 -21.23 5.69 35.05
C ASN A 85 -21.51 5.94 33.57
N ASP A 86 -20.96 6.99 32.96
CA ASP A 86 -21.15 7.14 31.51
C ASP A 86 -19.88 7.57 30.82
N THR A 87 -18.85 6.73 30.98
CA THR A 87 -17.64 6.85 30.17
C THR A 87 -18.05 6.93 28.71
N ARG A 88 -19.01 6.08 28.25
CA ARG A 88 -20.02 6.35 27.19
C ARG A 88 -19.73 7.38 26.10
N GLN A 89 -20.09 8.61 26.45
CA GLN A 89 -20.30 9.72 25.54
C GLN A 89 -19.04 10.57 25.34
N SER A 90 -18.17 10.64 26.35
CA SER A 90 -16.98 11.52 26.32
C SER A 90 -15.90 11.03 25.34
N TYR A 91 -15.69 9.71 25.21
CA TYR A 91 -14.85 9.17 24.12
C TYR A 91 -15.53 9.21 22.75
N THR A 92 -16.85 9.28 22.71
CA THR A 92 -17.60 9.29 21.45
C THR A 92 -17.51 10.67 20.79
N ILE A 93 -17.60 11.77 21.56
CA ILE A 93 -17.37 13.14 21.06
C ILE A 93 -15.91 13.34 20.60
N LYS A 94 -14.94 12.82 21.36
CA LYS A 94 -13.51 12.79 21.00
C LYS A 94 -13.20 11.88 19.80
N LYS A 95 -14.11 10.99 19.41
CA LYS A 95 -13.97 10.10 18.24
C LYS A 95 -14.74 10.62 17.02
N ILE A 96 -15.86 11.32 17.23
CA ILE A 96 -16.69 11.93 16.19
C ILE A 96 -15.94 13.10 15.53
N ILE A 97 -15.32 13.99 16.32
CA ILE A 97 -14.61 15.18 15.83
C ILE A 97 -13.32 14.82 15.05
N ASN A 98 -12.82 13.59 15.19
CA ASN A 98 -11.43 13.28 14.90
C ASN A 98 -11.19 12.38 13.71
N THR A 99 -12.18 12.08 12.85
CA THR A 99 -11.84 11.25 11.68
C THR A 99 -12.74 11.45 10.48
N CYS A 100 -14.06 11.46 10.62
CA CYS A 100 -14.92 11.40 9.42
C CYS A 100 -16.16 12.27 9.42
N ALA A 101 -16.39 12.98 10.51
CA ALA A 101 -17.49 13.91 10.60
C ALA A 101 -17.09 15.11 11.47
N ARG A 102 -17.82 16.21 11.32
CA ARG A 102 -17.66 17.41 12.14
C ARG A 102 -19.04 17.91 12.60
N LEU A 103 -19.04 18.78 13.59
CA LEU A 103 -20.24 19.44 14.07
C LEU A 103 -20.67 20.54 13.10
N ASP A 104 -21.93 20.50 12.67
CA ASP A 104 -22.56 21.54 11.87
C ASP A 104 -22.60 22.86 12.67
N ASN A 105 -22.34 23.97 11.99
CA ASN A 105 -22.21 25.33 12.54
C ASN A 105 -21.11 25.56 13.60
N PHE A 106 -20.20 24.60 13.82
CA PHE A 106 -19.07 24.82 14.72
C PHE A 106 -17.98 25.68 14.06
N SER A 107 -18.01 26.98 14.36
CA SER A 107 -16.95 27.94 14.00
C SER A 107 -15.99 28.14 15.16
N ILE A 108 -14.73 28.49 14.86
CA ILE A 108 -13.72 28.88 15.87
C ILE A 108 -14.29 29.93 16.85
N THR A 109 -15.22 30.77 16.41
CA THR A 109 -15.85 31.82 17.21
C THR A 109 -16.96 31.38 18.17
N GLN A 110 -17.53 30.17 18.05
CA GLN A 110 -18.63 29.71 18.89
C GLN A 110 -18.15 28.85 20.08
N GLN A 111 -18.28 29.40 21.28
CA GLN A 111 -17.85 28.80 22.57
C GLN A 111 -18.88 27.83 23.18
N ILE A 112 -19.75 27.16 22.41
CA ILE A 112 -20.83 26.32 22.99
C ILE A 112 -20.93 24.99 22.25
N ILE A 113 -20.54 23.88 22.89
CA ILE A 113 -21.00 22.54 22.51
C ILE A 113 -22.47 22.43 22.94
N PRO A 114 -23.39 22.05 22.04
CA PRO A 114 -24.77 21.76 22.43
C PRO A 114 -24.79 20.59 23.42
N SER A 115 -25.46 20.77 24.56
CA SER A 115 -25.58 19.81 25.67
C SER A 115 -26.32 18.52 25.31
N SER A 116 -26.95 18.47 24.14
CA SER A 116 -27.50 17.25 23.52
C SER A 116 -26.98 17.15 22.09
N LEU A 117 -26.10 16.19 21.82
CA LEU A 117 -25.65 15.86 20.47
C LEU A 117 -26.79 15.13 19.75
N ASN A 118 -27.69 15.86 19.11
CA ASN A 118 -28.62 15.24 18.16
C ASN A 118 -27.81 14.75 16.95
N GLU A 119 -28.11 13.56 16.42
CA GLU A 119 -27.45 13.01 15.23
C GLU A 119 -27.55 13.94 14.01
N ASP A 120 -28.56 14.82 14.00
CA ASP A 120 -28.81 15.84 12.97
C ASP A 120 -27.75 16.96 12.91
N VAL A 121 -26.83 17.03 13.88
CA VAL A 121 -25.77 18.09 13.98
C VAL A 121 -24.42 17.60 13.44
N ILE A 122 -24.37 16.42 12.83
CA ILE A 122 -23.12 15.82 12.33
C ILE A 122 -23.10 15.88 10.80
N GLU A 123 -22.15 16.64 10.25
CA GLU A 123 -21.94 16.76 8.80
C GLU A 123 -20.63 16.12 8.34
N PRO A 124 -20.54 15.63 7.08
CA PRO A 124 -19.27 15.21 6.51
C PRO A 124 -18.31 16.40 6.41
N CYS A 125 -17.01 16.13 6.37
CA CYS A 125 -16.00 17.17 6.34
C CYS A 125 -15.93 17.81 4.95
N LEU A 126 -16.67 18.91 4.77
CA LEU A 126 -16.80 19.63 3.50
C LEU A 126 -15.57 20.51 3.18
N ASP A 127 -14.94 21.08 4.22
CA ASP A 127 -13.80 22.00 4.06
C ASP A 127 -12.44 21.27 3.98
N GLY A 128 -12.44 19.94 3.88
CA GLY A 128 -11.23 19.12 3.71
C GLY A 128 -10.61 18.59 5.01
N TYR A 129 -9.40 18.04 4.88
CA TYR A 129 -8.71 17.31 5.95
C TYR A 129 -7.32 17.89 6.23
N LYS A 130 -6.99 18.03 7.53
CA LYS A 130 -5.63 18.32 7.98
C LYS A 130 -4.93 17.04 8.42
N TRP A 131 -3.76 16.79 7.85
CA TRP A 131 -2.96 15.59 8.06
C TRP A 131 -1.77 15.85 8.97
N ASP A 132 -1.42 14.87 9.80
CA ASP A 132 -0.17 14.87 10.55
C ASP A 132 1.01 14.60 9.60
N THR A 133 1.86 15.59 9.36
CA THR A 133 3.04 15.44 8.48
C THR A 133 4.36 15.35 9.23
N SER A 134 4.33 15.07 10.54
CA SER A 134 5.53 14.95 11.38
C SER A 134 6.43 13.79 10.92
N GLU A 135 5.87 12.59 10.75
CA GLU A 135 6.60 11.39 10.34
C GLU A 135 6.52 11.13 8.83
N ILE A 136 5.31 11.26 8.24
CA ILE A 136 5.06 10.87 6.86
C ILE A 136 4.51 12.07 6.08
N LYS A 137 5.30 12.59 5.13
CA LYS A 137 4.92 13.78 4.36
C LYS A 137 3.88 13.50 3.28
N ASN A 138 4.08 12.41 2.53
CA ASN A 138 3.32 12.10 1.31
C ASN A 138 2.91 10.62 1.28
N THR A 139 1.61 10.35 1.11
CA THR A 139 1.05 9.02 0.87
C THR A 139 -0.02 9.09 -0.22
N ALA A 140 -0.29 7.95 -0.84
CA ALA A 140 -1.42 7.77 -1.75
C ALA A 140 -2.75 8.14 -1.08
N ILE A 141 -2.90 7.81 0.22
CA ILE A 141 -4.11 8.12 1.00
C ILE A 141 -4.30 9.63 1.13
N LYS A 142 -3.25 10.37 1.50
CA LYS A 142 -3.30 11.83 1.59
C LYS A 142 -3.55 12.49 0.24
N ARG A 143 -2.96 11.95 -0.84
CA ARG A 143 -3.06 12.52 -2.19
C ARG A 143 -4.46 12.41 -2.81
N TRP A 144 -5.14 11.29 -2.59
CA TRP A 144 -6.46 11.00 -3.20
C TRP A 144 -7.60 10.92 -2.18
N GLU A 145 -7.32 11.25 -0.93
CA GLU A 145 -8.28 11.31 0.18
C GLU A 145 -9.09 10.01 0.31
N PHE A 146 -8.38 8.87 0.40
CA PHE A 146 -9.00 7.56 0.65
C PHE A 146 -9.41 7.40 2.12
N VAL A 147 -10.29 8.27 2.57
CA VAL A 147 -10.77 8.37 3.95
C VAL A 147 -12.28 8.19 4.01
N CYS A 148 -12.79 7.81 5.18
CA CYS A 148 -14.23 7.75 5.46
C CYS A 148 -15.00 6.90 4.44
N ASN A 149 -15.93 7.50 3.68
CA ASN A 149 -16.70 6.79 2.65
C ASN A 149 -15.83 6.20 1.54
N ARG A 150 -14.63 6.73 1.32
CA ARG A 150 -13.66 6.30 0.30
C ARG A 150 -12.54 5.41 0.82
N GLN A 151 -12.60 4.97 2.09
CA GLN A 151 -11.58 4.10 2.67
C GLN A 151 -11.44 2.75 1.95
N LEU A 152 -12.53 2.24 1.36
CA LEU A 152 -12.53 1.00 0.60
C LEU A 152 -11.67 1.07 -0.68
N LEU A 153 -11.45 2.27 -1.23
CA LEU A 153 -10.61 2.45 -2.41
C LEU A 153 -9.15 2.06 -2.16
N LYS A 154 -8.66 2.20 -0.92
CA LYS A 154 -7.34 1.69 -0.52
C LYS A 154 -7.24 0.18 -0.73
N ALA A 155 -8.21 -0.58 -0.22
CA ALA A 155 -8.23 -2.03 -0.38
C ALA A 155 -8.42 -2.40 -1.85
N PHE A 156 -9.30 -1.68 -2.56
CA PHE A 156 -9.59 -1.90 -3.97
C PHE A 156 -8.33 -1.80 -4.86
N VAL A 157 -7.49 -0.76 -4.67
CA VAL A 157 -6.25 -0.60 -5.45
C VAL A 157 -5.31 -1.79 -5.27
N GLN A 158 -5.23 -2.36 -4.07
CA GLN A 158 -4.43 -3.56 -3.83
C GLN A 158 -5.09 -4.82 -4.39
N SER A 159 -6.42 -4.94 -4.32
CA SER A 159 -7.15 -6.04 -4.97
C SER A 159 -6.92 -6.04 -6.48
N VAL A 160 -6.93 -4.88 -7.12
CA VAL A 160 -6.66 -4.72 -8.56
C VAL A 160 -5.28 -5.28 -8.96
N TYR A 161 -4.25 -5.09 -8.11
CA TYR A 161 -2.94 -5.73 -8.30
C TYR A 161 -3.04 -7.25 -8.34
N TYR A 162 -3.73 -7.87 -7.37
CA TYR A 162 -3.89 -9.33 -7.31
C TYR A 162 -4.77 -9.90 -8.42
N ILE A 163 -5.77 -9.15 -8.88
CA ILE A 163 -6.56 -9.50 -10.07
C ILE A 163 -5.64 -9.51 -11.30
N GLY A 164 -4.77 -8.50 -11.43
CA GLY A 164 -3.71 -8.49 -12.45
C GLY A 164 -2.84 -9.74 -12.37
N GLN A 165 -2.37 -10.09 -11.19
CA GLN A 165 -1.55 -11.29 -10.96
C GLN A 165 -2.26 -12.59 -11.31
N PHE A 166 -3.56 -12.70 -11.04
CA PHE A 166 -4.36 -13.85 -11.43
C PHE A 166 -4.38 -14.04 -12.96
N PHE A 167 -4.73 -13.00 -13.71
CA PHE A 167 -4.75 -13.07 -15.18
C PHE A 167 -3.35 -13.21 -15.77
N GLY A 168 -2.36 -12.56 -15.15
CA GLY A 168 -0.96 -12.66 -15.51
C GLY A 168 -0.47 -14.10 -15.45
N SER A 169 -0.76 -14.82 -14.36
CA SER A 169 -0.29 -16.20 -14.21
C SER A 169 -0.83 -17.11 -15.32
N PHE A 170 -2.09 -16.94 -15.72
CA PHE A 170 -2.70 -17.75 -16.78
C PHE A 170 -2.09 -17.41 -18.15
N ILE A 171 -2.00 -16.12 -18.48
CA ILE A 171 -1.51 -15.67 -19.79
C ILE A 171 -0.01 -15.94 -19.94
N PHE A 172 0.81 -15.57 -18.95
CA PHE A 172 2.25 -15.82 -19.02
C PHE A 172 2.61 -17.30 -19.02
N GLY A 173 1.79 -18.18 -18.42
CA GLY A 173 1.94 -19.63 -18.52
C GLY A 173 1.79 -20.12 -19.97
N ILE A 174 0.64 -19.83 -20.59
CA ILE A 174 0.36 -20.28 -21.97
C ILE A 174 1.36 -19.69 -22.96
N PHE A 175 1.64 -18.39 -22.85
CA PHE A 175 2.57 -17.71 -23.76
C PHE A 175 4.01 -18.17 -23.54
N GLY A 176 4.40 -18.47 -22.30
CA GLY A 176 5.72 -19.00 -21.95
C GLY A 176 6.02 -20.32 -22.65
N ASP A 177 5.02 -21.20 -22.73
CA ASP A 177 5.16 -22.50 -23.40
C ASP A 177 5.11 -22.38 -24.93
N LYS A 178 4.33 -21.43 -25.48
CA LYS A 178 4.19 -21.28 -26.94
C LYS A 178 5.30 -20.45 -27.61
N PHE A 179 5.71 -19.34 -27.00
CA PHE A 179 6.67 -18.39 -27.59
C PHE A 179 8.09 -18.51 -27.03
N GLY A 180 8.27 -19.37 -26.04
CA GLY A 180 9.54 -19.61 -25.34
C GLY A 180 9.70 -18.72 -24.11
N ARG A 181 10.12 -19.36 -23.01
CA ARG A 181 10.20 -18.74 -21.67
C ARG A 181 11.13 -17.52 -21.62
N LYS A 182 12.26 -17.53 -22.34
CA LYS A 182 13.22 -16.41 -22.36
C LYS A 182 12.62 -15.12 -22.94
N ARG A 183 11.87 -15.19 -24.05
CA ARG A 183 11.27 -14.01 -24.69
C ARG A 183 10.19 -13.39 -23.82
N ILE A 184 9.37 -14.25 -23.22
CA ILE A 184 8.29 -13.86 -22.34
C ILE A 184 8.80 -13.24 -21.04
N PHE A 185 9.92 -13.73 -20.50
CA PHE A 185 10.59 -13.12 -19.35
C PHE A 185 11.00 -11.66 -19.61
N PHE A 186 11.66 -11.38 -20.74
CA PHE A 186 12.03 -10.01 -21.10
C PHE A 186 10.81 -9.12 -21.39
N LEU A 187 9.75 -9.67 -21.98
CA LEU A 187 8.50 -8.94 -22.19
C LEU A 187 7.85 -8.54 -20.87
N ALA A 188 7.82 -9.45 -19.88
CA ALA A 188 7.26 -9.16 -18.57
C ALA A 188 8.05 -8.05 -17.85
N ILE A 189 9.38 -8.10 -17.89
CA ILE A 189 10.25 -7.04 -17.36
C ILE A 189 9.96 -5.69 -18.04
N ALA A 190 9.82 -5.68 -19.37
CA ALA A 190 9.51 -4.44 -20.10
C ALA A 190 8.16 -3.84 -19.67
N ILE A 191 7.14 -4.67 -19.50
CA ILE A 191 5.82 -4.24 -19.00
C ILE A 191 5.95 -3.67 -17.57
N GLU A 192 6.70 -4.34 -16.69
CA GLU A 192 6.90 -3.89 -15.32
C GLU A 192 7.58 -2.51 -15.27
N ILE A 193 8.66 -2.31 -16.02
CA ILE A 193 9.39 -1.04 -16.07
C ILE A 193 8.48 0.09 -16.59
N LEU A 194 7.74 -0.17 -17.68
CA LEU A 194 6.83 0.82 -18.26
C LEU A 194 5.71 1.21 -17.30
N CYS A 195 5.06 0.22 -16.68
CA CYS A 195 3.98 0.48 -15.73
C CYS A 195 4.48 1.13 -14.44
N GLY A 196 5.62 0.67 -13.90
CA GLY A 196 6.21 1.18 -12.66
C GLY A 196 6.67 2.62 -12.77
N THR A 197 7.30 2.98 -13.89
CA THR A 197 7.70 4.37 -14.16
C THR A 197 6.51 5.28 -14.43
N ALA A 198 5.49 4.82 -15.17
CA ALA A 198 4.27 5.58 -15.42
C ALA A 198 3.53 5.94 -14.12
N MET A 199 3.48 5.02 -13.14
CA MET A 199 2.83 5.24 -11.85
C MET A 199 3.35 6.44 -11.06
N ALA A 200 4.62 6.83 -11.24
CA ALA A 200 5.20 7.96 -10.51
C ALA A 200 4.58 9.31 -10.91
N TYR A 201 4.15 9.44 -12.16
CA TYR A 201 3.70 10.73 -12.72
C TYR A 201 2.19 10.94 -12.67
N ILE A 202 1.42 9.91 -12.36
CA ILE A 202 -0.04 9.94 -12.53
C ILE A 202 -0.73 10.67 -11.38
N PRO A 203 -1.51 11.73 -11.66
CA PRO A 203 -2.31 12.42 -10.64
C PRO A 203 -3.68 11.76 -10.40
N TRP A 204 -4.14 10.88 -11.29
CA TRP A 204 -5.50 10.33 -11.28
C TRP A 204 -5.52 8.93 -10.67
N TRP A 205 -6.31 8.73 -9.61
CA TRP A 205 -6.35 7.45 -8.89
C TRP A 205 -6.80 6.23 -9.73
N PRO A 206 -7.77 6.30 -10.67
CA PRO A 206 -8.17 5.13 -11.44
C PRO A 206 -7.08 4.70 -12.41
N LEU A 207 -6.37 5.68 -12.99
CA LEU A 207 -5.26 5.44 -13.88
C LEU A 207 -4.09 4.81 -13.11
N PHE A 208 -3.81 5.30 -11.89
CA PHE A 208 -2.85 4.65 -11.00
C PHE A 208 -3.23 3.18 -10.71
N ALA A 209 -4.50 2.89 -10.45
CA ALA A 209 -4.99 1.52 -10.26
C ALA A 209 -4.79 0.64 -11.51
N LEU A 210 -5.02 1.19 -12.71
CA LEU A 210 -4.79 0.48 -13.97
C LEU A 210 -3.32 0.11 -14.19
N PHE A 211 -2.37 1.01 -13.91
CA PHE A 211 -0.96 0.65 -14.01
C PHE A 211 -0.54 -0.33 -12.91
N ARG A 212 -1.17 -0.26 -11.74
CA ARG A 212 -0.97 -1.25 -10.68
C ARG A 212 -1.49 -2.64 -11.07
N PHE A 213 -2.58 -2.72 -11.85
CA PHE A 213 -3.00 -3.96 -12.53
C PHE A 213 -1.89 -4.46 -13.47
N GLY A 214 -1.30 -3.58 -14.28
CA GLY A 214 -0.20 -3.92 -15.20
C GLY A 214 1.04 -4.47 -14.49
N LEU A 215 1.43 -3.90 -13.35
CA LEU A 215 2.48 -4.44 -12.49
C LEU A 215 2.14 -5.83 -11.96
N GLY A 216 0.93 -5.99 -11.43
CA GLY A 216 0.44 -7.28 -10.95
C GLY A 216 0.42 -8.34 -12.06
N PHE A 217 0.02 -7.93 -13.26
CA PHE A 217 0.00 -8.77 -14.46
C PHE A 217 1.39 -9.28 -14.84
N ALA A 218 2.40 -8.41 -14.84
CA ALA A 218 3.78 -8.77 -15.16
C ALA A 218 4.46 -9.63 -14.07
N HIS A 219 4.09 -9.45 -12.81
CA HIS A 219 4.70 -10.11 -11.64
C HIS A 219 4.90 -11.64 -11.78
N PRO A 220 3.87 -12.46 -12.06
CA PRO A 220 4.04 -13.91 -12.21
C PRO A 220 4.87 -14.27 -13.45
N GLY A 221 4.83 -13.43 -14.49
CA GLY A 221 5.61 -13.58 -15.71
C GLY A 221 7.12 -13.35 -15.53
N ILE A 222 7.54 -12.84 -14.37
CA ILE A 222 8.95 -12.68 -13.97
C ILE A 222 9.31 -13.71 -12.91
N PHE A 223 8.50 -13.84 -11.86
CA PHE A 223 8.80 -14.73 -10.74
C PHE A 223 8.75 -16.23 -11.14
N VAL A 224 7.67 -16.67 -11.79
CA VAL A 224 7.48 -18.10 -12.12
C VAL A 224 8.45 -18.55 -13.20
N THR A 225 8.65 -17.73 -14.23
CA THR A 225 9.62 -17.98 -15.29
C THR A 225 11.06 -17.98 -14.78
N ALA A 226 11.43 -17.09 -13.86
CA ALA A 226 12.76 -17.09 -13.24
C ALA A 226 13.04 -18.41 -12.52
N VAL A 227 12.10 -18.89 -11.69
CA VAL A 227 12.24 -20.16 -10.96
C VAL A 227 12.42 -21.32 -11.93
N VAL A 228 11.56 -21.44 -12.95
CA VAL A 228 11.65 -22.57 -13.88
C VAL A 228 12.90 -22.49 -14.77
N ILE A 229 13.35 -21.29 -15.16
CA ILE A 229 14.61 -21.15 -15.90
C ILE A 229 15.78 -21.59 -15.01
N GLY A 230 15.77 -21.26 -13.72
CA GLY A 230 16.77 -21.74 -12.76
C GLY A 230 16.81 -23.27 -12.65
N GLU A 231 15.65 -23.91 -12.52
CA GLU A 231 15.53 -25.37 -12.45
C GLU A 231 15.99 -26.07 -13.74
N LEU A 232 15.58 -25.58 -14.91
CA LEU A 232 15.95 -26.17 -16.20
C LEU A 232 17.45 -26.14 -16.43
N TRP A 233 18.12 -25.04 -16.10
CA TRP A 233 19.57 -24.95 -16.25
C TRP A 233 20.32 -25.91 -15.33
N ASN A 234 19.88 -26.07 -14.09
CA ASN A 234 20.46 -27.06 -13.19
C ASN A 234 20.29 -28.48 -13.75
N SER A 235 19.13 -28.80 -14.35
CA SER A 235 18.89 -30.12 -14.95
C SER A 235 19.68 -30.37 -16.24
N LEU A 236 19.97 -29.33 -17.04
CA LEU A 236 20.68 -29.47 -18.31
C LEU A 236 22.17 -29.72 -18.08
N ASP A 237 22.80 -29.03 -17.12
CA ASP A 237 24.20 -29.28 -16.78
C ASP A 237 24.42 -30.69 -16.21
N GLN A 238 23.49 -31.20 -15.38
CA GLN A 238 23.57 -32.59 -14.88
C GLN A 238 23.50 -33.63 -16.00
N ASN A 239 22.72 -33.36 -17.06
CA ASN A 239 22.64 -34.25 -18.23
C ASN A 239 23.90 -34.18 -19.11
N ILE A 240 24.62 -33.05 -19.11
CA ILE A 240 25.87 -32.89 -19.86
C ILE A 240 27.03 -33.58 -19.11
N GLU A 241 27.10 -33.46 -17.79
CA GLU A 241 28.13 -34.15 -16.98
C GLU A 241 27.94 -35.67 -16.89
N SER A 242 26.73 -36.17 -17.16
CA SER A 242 26.42 -37.61 -17.17
C SER A 242 26.54 -38.29 -18.54
N CYS A 243 26.88 -37.56 -19.61
CA CYS A 243 27.26 -38.18 -20.88
C CYS A 243 28.71 -38.69 -20.81
N PRO A 244 28.96 -40.02 -20.81
CA PRO A 244 30.31 -40.54 -20.95
C PRO A 244 30.87 -40.15 -22.33
N ALA A 245 32.08 -39.61 -22.33
CA ALA A 245 32.86 -39.29 -23.52
C ALA A 245 33.18 -40.53 -24.37
#